data_AF-A0A539DYJ5-F1
#
_entry.id   AF-A0A539DYJ5-F1
#
_cell.length_a   1.000
_cell.length_b   1.000
_cell.length_c   1.000
_cell.angle_alpha   90.00
_cell.angle_beta   90.00
_cell.angle_gamma   90.00
#
_symmetry.space_group_name_H-M   'P 1'
#
loop_
_entity.id
_entity.type
_entity.pdbx_description
1 polymer ?
#
loop_
_entity_poly.entity_id
_entity_poly.type
_entity_poly.pdbx_seq_one_letter_code
_entity_poly.pdbx_strand_id
1 'polypeptide(L)'
;MRYIRHFKELGINDIPLVGGKNASLGEMYRELSQAGIKVPNGFATTAEAYRYYLEHNHLKEKITQALAALDVSDVDALNRTGAQIRQWLNHGEIPADLAAEICAAYAAMAEEY
;
A
#
# COMPACT_ATOMS: atom_id res chain seq x y z
N MET A 1 -14.21 -5.74 -4.13
CA MET A 1 -12.76 -5.78 -3.84
C MET A 1 -12.55 -5.23 -2.46
N ARG A 2 -11.98 -6.01 -1.55
CA ARG A 2 -11.75 -5.62 -0.15
C ARG A 2 -10.51 -4.75 -0.04
N TYR A 3 -9.43 -5.13 -0.72
CA TYR A 3 -8.07 -4.63 -0.53
C TYR A 3 -7.66 -3.56 -1.54
N ILE A 4 -8.44 -3.37 -2.60
CA ILE A 4 -8.18 -2.41 -3.67
C ILE A 4 -9.22 -1.30 -3.69
N ARG A 5 -8.79 -0.08 -4.02
CA ARG A 5 -9.66 1.07 -4.34
C ARG A 5 -9.19 1.72 -5.63
N HIS A 6 -10.12 2.00 -6.55
CA HIS A 6 -9.78 2.72 -7.78
C HIS A 6 -9.69 4.22 -7.52
N PHE A 7 -8.84 4.93 -8.24
CA PHE A 7 -8.69 6.39 -8.05
C PHE A 7 -9.99 7.16 -8.26
N LYS A 8 -10.87 6.69 -9.15
CA LYS A 8 -12.23 7.24 -9.35
C LYS A 8 -13.14 7.18 -8.11
N GLU A 9 -12.76 6.41 -7.10
CA GLU A 9 -13.53 6.18 -5.86
C GLU A 9 -12.89 6.88 -4.65
N LEU A 10 -11.73 7.52 -4.82
CA LEU A 10 -10.94 8.07 -3.72
C LEU A 10 -11.02 9.59 -3.64
N GLY A 11 -11.02 10.11 -2.42
CA GLY A 11 -10.81 11.53 -2.13
C GLY A 11 -10.07 11.75 -0.81
N ILE A 12 -10.01 13.00 -0.37
CA ILE A 12 -9.27 13.41 0.85
C ILE A 12 -9.70 12.65 2.12
N ASN A 13 -10.95 12.19 2.19
CA ASN A 13 -11.46 11.44 3.33
C ASN A 13 -10.88 10.02 3.43
N ASP A 14 -10.27 9.51 2.36
CA ASP A 14 -9.71 8.16 2.29
C ASP A 14 -8.25 8.09 2.73
N ILE A 15 -7.66 9.20 3.22
CA ILE A 15 -6.29 9.23 3.75
C ILE A 15 -6.01 8.10 4.77
N PRO A 16 -6.89 7.81 5.75
CA PRO A 16 -6.66 6.71 6.68
C PRO A 16 -6.63 5.32 6.02
N LEU A 17 -7.25 5.19 4.84
CA LEU A 17 -7.37 3.93 4.11
C LEU A 17 -6.22 3.72 3.12
N VAL A 18 -5.84 4.74 2.36
CA VAL A 18 -4.89 4.62 1.23
C VAL A 18 -3.67 5.54 1.32
N GLY A 19 -3.62 6.42 2.32
CA GLY A 19 -2.58 7.43 2.50
C GLY A 19 -2.76 8.69 1.66
N GLY A 20 -2.04 9.76 2.04
CA GLY A 20 -2.18 11.10 1.44
C GLY A 20 -1.93 11.17 -0.07
N LYS A 21 -0.96 10.40 -0.57
CA LYS A 21 -0.62 10.40 -2.00
C LYS A 21 -1.75 9.83 -2.86
N ASN A 22 -2.29 8.67 -2.47
CA ASN A 22 -3.35 8.00 -3.22
C ASN A 22 -4.67 8.76 -3.13
N ALA A 23 -4.99 9.30 -1.95
CA ALA A 23 -6.15 10.18 -1.76
C ALA A 23 -6.07 11.42 -2.66
N SER A 24 -4.90 12.07 -2.73
CA SER A 24 -4.69 13.23 -3.59
C SER A 24 -4.75 12.90 -5.08
N LEU A 25 -4.21 11.74 -5.51
CA LEU A 25 -4.34 11.27 -6.90
C LEU A 25 -5.79 11.00 -7.28
N GLY A 26 -6.57 10.38 -6.38
CA GLY A 26 -8.01 10.18 -6.58
C GLY A 26 -8.79 11.48 -6.71
N GLU A 27 -8.51 12.44 -5.81
CA GLU A 27 -9.12 13.77 -5.87
C GLU A 27 -8.80 14.48 -7.19
N MET A 28 -7.52 14.51 -7.59
CA MET A 28 -7.11 15.10 -8.86
C MET A 28 -7.78 14.40 -10.05
N TYR A 29 -7.85 13.07 -10.03
CA TYR A 29 -8.51 12.32 -11.09
C TYR A 29 -10.00 12.66 -11.20
N ARG A 30 -10.73 12.70 -10.09
CA ARG A 30 -12.17 12.98 -10.08
C ARG A 30 -12.49 14.43 -10.49
N GLU A 31 -11.76 15.39 -9.94
CA GLU A 31 -12.07 16.81 -10.08
C GLU A 31 -11.45 17.42 -11.36
N LEU A 32 -10.22 17.04 -11.73
CA LEU A 32 -9.51 17.66 -12.85
C LEU A 32 -9.79 17.01 -14.20
N SER A 33 -10.20 15.73 -14.23
CA SER A 33 -10.56 15.07 -15.50
C SER A 33 -11.75 15.76 -16.17
N GLN A 34 -12.69 16.30 -15.40
CA GLN A 34 -13.82 17.07 -15.92
C GLN A 34 -13.37 18.40 -16.56
N ALA A 35 -12.25 18.96 -16.10
CA ALA A 35 -11.63 20.15 -16.65
C ALA A 35 -10.70 19.84 -17.85
N GLY A 36 -10.68 18.61 -18.35
CA GLY A 36 -9.84 18.18 -19.48
C GLY A 36 -8.37 17.97 -19.13
N ILE A 37 -8.00 18.04 -17.85
CA ILE A 37 -6.64 17.77 -17.39
C ILE A 37 -6.47 16.26 -17.29
N LYS A 38 -5.47 15.73 -17.99
CA LYS A 38 -5.18 14.30 -18.01
C LYS A 38 -4.43 13.88 -16.75
N VAL A 39 -5.13 13.18 -15.86
CA VAL A 39 -4.54 12.49 -14.71
C VAL A 39 -4.57 10.98 -15.02
N PRO A 40 -3.45 10.26 -14.93
CA PRO A 40 -3.46 8.80 -15.11
C PRO A 40 -4.41 8.13 -14.12
N ASN A 41 -5.28 7.25 -14.61
CA ASN A 41 -6.12 6.42 -13.74
C ASN A 41 -5.29 5.28 -13.15
N GLY A 42 -5.83 4.65 -12.11
CA GLY A 42 -5.21 3.49 -11.48
C GLY A 42 -5.95 3.06 -10.24
N PHE A 43 -5.23 2.37 -9.37
CA PHE A 43 -5.75 1.85 -8.12
C PHE A 43 -4.71 1.87 -7.01
N ALA A 44 -5.18 1.83 -5.77
CA ALA A 44 -4.37 1.76 -4.56
C ALA A 44 -4.69 0.49 -3.78
N THR A 45 -3.67 -0.14 -3.20
CA THR A 45 -3.84 -1.10 -2.10
C THR A 45 -4.19 -0.34 -0.82
N THR A 46 -5.08 -0.90 -0.01
CA THR A 46 -5.47 -0.30 1.28
C THR A 46 -4.48 -0.63 2.40
N ALA A 47 -4.52 0.15 3.48
CA ALA A 47 -3.80 -0.16 4.72
C ALA A 47 -4.24 -1.51 5.33
N GLU A 48 -5.46 -1.95 5.05
CA GLU A 48 -5.93 -3.29 5.42
C GLU A 48 -5.21 -4.39 4.64
N ALA A 49 -4.95 -4.18 3.34
CA ALA A 49 -4.16 -5.10 2.52
C ALA A 49 -2.76 -5.31 3.10
N TYR A 50 -2.11 -4.21 3.51
CA TYR A 50 -0.80 -4.25 4.15
C TYR A 50 -0.84 -4.99 5.49
N ARG A 51 -1.84 -4.73 6.35
CA ARG A 51 -2.00 -5.46 7.61
C ARG A 51 -2.21 -6.95 7.37
N TYR A 52 -3.05 -7.31 6.40
CA TYR A 52 -3.30 -8.69 6.04
C TYR A 52 -2.04 -9.41 5.56
N TYR A 53 -1.23 -8.76 4.72
CA TYR A 53 0.09 -9.27 4.32
C TYR A 53 1.01 -9.55 5.52
N LEU A 54 1.07 -8.63 6.49
CA LEU A 54 1.89 -8.82 7.69
C LEU A 54 1.41 -9.98 8.56
N GLU A 55 0.09 -10.13 8.74
CA GLU A 55 -0.50 -11.21 9.53
C GLU A 55 -0.28 -12.57 8.85
N HIS A 56 -0.51 -12.67 7.54
CA HIS A 56 -0.31 -13.90 6.76
C HIS A 56 1.13 -14.42 6.86
N ASN A 57 2.10 -13.51 6.91
CA ASN A 57 3.52 -13.86 6.98
C ASN A 57 4.07 -13.89 8.42
N HIS A 58 3.21 -13.75 9.44
CA HIS A 58 3.60 -13.65 10.85
C HIS A 58 4.69 -12.58 11.12
N LEU A 59 4.69 -11.51 10.34
CA LEU A 59 5.73 -10.47 10.39
C LEU A 59 5.47 -9.42 11.44
N LYS A 60 4.21 -9.18 11.79
CA LYS A 60 3.83 -8.09 12.70
C LYS A 60 4.52 -8.18 14.06
N GLU A 61 4.48 -9.35 14.69
CA GLU A 61 5.11 -9.57 16.00
C GLU A 61 6.63 -9.49 15.88
N LYS A 62 7.19 -10.10 14.84
CA LYS A 62 8.63 -10.10 14.57
C LYS A 62 9.19 -8.70 14.38
N ILE A 63 8.50 -7.86 13.62
CA ILE A 63 8.86 -6.45 13.39
C ILE A 63 8.73 -5.66 14.69
N THR A 64 7.62 -5.82 15.41
CA THR A 64 7.38 -5.13 16.70
C THR A 64 8.50 -5.43 17.70
N GLN A 65 8.90 -6.69 17.83
CA GLN A 65 9.98 -7.11 18.73
C GLN A 65 11.33 -6.51 18.32
N ALA A 66 11.66 -6.53 17.03
CA ALA A 66 12.90 -5.95 16.53
C ALA A 66 12.98 -4.43 16.77
N LEU A 67 11.85 -3.73 16.62
CA LEU A 67 11.78 -2.29 16.87
C LEU A 67 11.79 -1.95 18.37
N ALA A 68 11.19 -2.79 19.23
CA ALA A 68 11.17 -2.57 20.67
C ALA A 68 12.56 -2.63 21.32
N ALA A 69 13.48 -3.42 20.73
CA ALA A 69 14.85 -3.55 21.21
C ALA A 69 15.82 -2.51 20.59
N LEU A 70 15.36 -1.69 19.63
CA LEU A 70 16.20 -0.76 18.88
C LEU A 70 16.32 0.58 19.61
N ASP A 71 17.56 1.00 19.89
CA ASP A 71 17.88 2.40 20.13
C ASP A 71 18.01 3.14 18.80
N VAL A 72 17.11 4.08 18.53
CA VAL A 72 17.07 4.85 17.28
C VAL A 72 18.18 5.90 17.17
N SER A 73 18.89 6.20 18.27
CA SER A 73 20.06 7.09 18.26
C SER A 73 21.35 6.37 17.84
N ASP A 74 21.38 5.04 17.92
CA ASP A 74 22.42 4.20 17.33
C ASP A 74 22.13 4.00 15.83
N VAL A 75 22.80 4.80 15.00
CA VAL A 75 22.64 4.79 13.53
C VAL A 75 23.01 3.44 12.92
N ASP A 76 23.99 2.74 13.49
CA ASP A 76 24.40 1.44 12.96
C ASP A 76 23.37 0.35 13.30
N ALA A 77 22.83 0.36 14.52
CA ALA A 77 21.72 -0.51 14.89
C ALA A 77 20.47 -0.21 14.05
N LEU A 78 20.14 1.07 13.84
CA LEU A 78 19.02 1.48 12.99
C LEU A 78 19.15 0.95 11.57
N ASN A 79 20.34 1.07 10.97
CA ASN A 79 20.61 0.57 9.63
C ASN A 79 20.47 -0.96 9.53
N ARG A 80 21.05 -1.70 10.49
CA ARG A 80 20.96 -3.17 10.54
C ARG A 80 19.52 -3.63 10.72
N THR A 81 18.80 -3.09 11.70
CA THR A 81 17.40 -3.44 11.98
C THR A 81 16.49 -3.09 10.80
N GLY A 82 16.68 -1.91 10.20
CA GLY A 82 15.93 -1.51 9.01
C GLY A 82 16.18 -2.44 7.82
N ALA A 83 17.43 -2.83 7.57
CA ALA A 83 17.76 -3.80 6.52
C ALA A 83 17.12 -5.17 6.77
N GLN A 84 17.15 -5.62 8.02
CA GLN A 84 16.56 -6.89 8.43
C GLN A 84 15.04 -6.92 8.22
N ILE A 85 14.33 -5.85 8.61
CA ILE A 85 12.87 -5.72 8.43
C ILE A 85 12.53 -5.70 6.94
N ARG A 86 13.25 -4.92 6.13
CA ARG A 86 13.05 -4.90 4.66
C ARG A 86 13.27 -6.27 4.04
N GLN A 87 14.28 -7.01 4.51
CA GLN A 87 14.51 -8.38 4.04
C GLN A 87 13.33 -9.29 4.35
N TRP A 88 12.76 -9.23 5.57
CA TRP A 88 11.57 -10.02 5.91
C TRP A 88 10.37 -9.65 5.04
N LEU A 89 10.13 -8.35 4.82
CA LEU A 89 9.07 -7.87 3.95
C LEU A 89 9.26 -8.34 2.50
N ASN A 90 10.48 -8.41 1.98
CA ASN A 90 10.73 -8.86 0.61
C ASN A 90 10.59 -10.38 0.42
N HIS A 91 10.74 -11.17 1.48
CA HIS A 91 10.60 -12.63 1.44
C HIS A 91 9.21 -13.13 1.82
N GLY A 92 8.31 -12.24 2.25
CA GLY A 92 6.94 -12.63 2.53
C GLY A 92 6.17 -12.94 1.25
N GLU A 93 5.19 -13.82 1.38
CA GLU A 93 4.29 -14.23 0.31
C GLU A 93 3.06 -13.34 0.29
N ILE A 94 2.66 -12.89 -0.91
CA ILE A 94 1.41 -12.16 -1.09
C ILE A 94 0.26 -13.17 -1.01
N PRO A 95 -0.72 -13.00 -0.09
CA PRO A 95 -1.88 -13.88 -0.01
C PRO A 95 -2.60 -14.00 -1.36
N ALA A 96 -3.02 -15.22 -1.71
CA ALA A 96 -3.57 -15.52 -3.05
C ALA A 96 -4.80 -14.67 -3.41
N ASP A 97 -5.66 -14.38 -2.43
CA ASP A 97 -6.84 -13.53 -2.58
C ASP A 97 -6.46 -12.04 -2.79
N LEU A 98 -5.44 -11.55 -2.07
CA LEU A 98 -4.89 -10.22 -2.31
C LEU A 98 -4.24 -10.11 -3.70
N ALA A 99 -3.45 -11.10 -4.10
CA ALA A 99 -2.85 -11.16 -5.42
C ALA A 99 -3.91 -11.18 -6.52
N ALA A 100 -4.98 -11.96 -6.35
CA ALA A 100 -6.09 -12.02 -7.29
C ALA A 100 -6.79 -10.65 -7.43
N GLU A 101 -7.03 -9.93 -6.33
CA GLU A 101 -7.60 -8.57 -6.41
C GLU A 101 -6.67 -7.59 -7.12
N ILE A 102 -5.35 -7.63 -6.87
CA ILE A 102 -4.37 -6.79 -7.56
C ILE A 102 -4.37 -7.08 -9.07
N CYS A 103 -4.32 -8.36 -9.46
CA CYS A 103 -4.33 -8.77 -10.86
C CYS A 103 -5.62 -8.37 -11.56
N ALA A 104 -6.78 -8.53 -10.90
CA ALA A 104 -8.06 -8.11 -11.45
C ALA A 104 -8.14 -6.59 -11.64
N ALA A 105 -7.64 -5.80 -10.68
CA ALA A 105 -7.61 -4.34 -10.79
C ALA A 105 -6.66 -3.87 -11.91
N TYR A 106 -5.53 -4.55 -12.06
CA TYR A 106 -4.60 -4.29 -13.15
C TYR A 106 -5.19 -4.62 -14.52
N ALA A 107 -5.86 -5.78 -14.65
CA ALA A 107 -6.53 -6.15 -15.89
C ALA A 107 -7.62 -5.15 -16.28
N ALA A 108 -8.47 -4.74 -15.31
CA ALA A 108 -9.50 -3.73 -15.54
C ALA A 108 -8.90 -2.38 -15.95
N MET A 109 -7.79 -1.95 -15.32
CA MET A 109 -7.08 -0.73 -15.72
C MET A 109 -6.50 -0.84 -17.13
N ALA A 110 -5.97 -2.01 -17.52
CA ALA A 110 -5.42 -2.24 -18.85
C ALA A 110 -6.47 -2.23 -19.96
N GLU A 111 -7.74 -2.54 -19.65
CA GLU A 111 -8.85 -2.41 -20.62
C GLU A 111 -9.26 -0.95 -20.89
N GLU A 112 -8.92 -0.03 -19.98
CA GLU A 112 -9.21 1.41 -20.13
C GLU A 112 -8.20 2.14 -21.04
N TYR A 113 -7.14 1.44 -21.51
CA TYR A 113 -6.04 2.00 -22.31
C TYR A 113 -5.69 1.13 -23.53
#